data_AF-A0A8I6XHF8-F1
#
_entry.id   AF-A0A8I6XHF8-F1
#
_cell.length_a   1.000
_cell.length_b   1.000
_cell.length_c   1.000
_cell.angle_alpha   90.00
_cell.angle_beta   90.00
_cell.angle_gamma   90.00
#
_symmetry.space_group_name_H-M   'P 1'
#
loop_
_entity.id
_entity.type
_entity.pdbx_description
1 polymer ?
#
loop_
_entity_poly.entity_id
_entity_poly.type
_entity_poly.pdbx_seq_one_letter_code
_entity_poly.pdbx_strand_id
1 'polypeptide(L)'
;MERMAVSYFQELYTKDPTLEPSPVLETLIPQVTMETNDILLAPFSDQEIADALFQIGPLIAPGPDGFPARFYQRKWGCLKEDIISAVRRFFDTGHMPPGVNDTSIVLIPKVQHPVSLQEFRPISLCNVIYKVVSKCMVNRLRTCLSDIISENQSVFIPGRLISDNSIIAFKCIHHIQPNVGNADFCAYKLDLSKAYDRVDWDYLEAALLRWGFAP
;
A
#
# COMPACT_ATOMS: atom_id res chain seq x y z
N MET A 1 -7.04 -3.86 28.17
CA MET A 1 -7.47 -3.42 26.83
C MET A 1 -6.32 -3.56 25.82
N GLU A 2 -5.14 -3.01 26.09
CA GLU A 2 -3.95 -3.12 25.23
C GLU A 2 -3.61 -4.56 24.83
N ARG A 3 -3.40 -5.48 25.79
CA ARG A 3 -3.09 -6.90 25.48
C ARG A 3 -4.14 -7.59 24.61
N MET A 4 -5.42 -7.28 24.83
CA MET A 4 -6.53 -7.82 24.04
C MET A 4 -6.55 -7.27 22.61
N ALA A 5 -6.19 -5.99 22.43
CA ALA A 5 -6.04 -5.40 21.10
C ALA A 5 -4.84 -6.02 20.38
N VAL A 6 -3.69 -6.17 21.06
CA VAL A 6 -2.48 -6.79 20.51
C VAL A 6 -2.76 -8.21 20.04
N SER A 7 -3.35 -9.06 20.89
CA SER A 7 -3.68 -10.45 20.51
C SER A 7 -4.64 -10.50 19.34
N TYR A 8 -5.68 -9.66 19.35
CA TYR A 8 -6.67 -9.60 18.27
C TYR A 8 -6.04 -9.24 16.92
N PHE A 9 -5.16 -8.24 16.88
CA PHE A 9 -4.50 -7.82 15.64
C PHE A 9 -3.44 -8.82 15.19
N GLN A 10 -2.71 -9.46 16.12
CA GLN A 10 -1.78 -10.55 15.79
C GLN A 10 -2.47 -11.72 15.09
N GLU A 11 -3.60 -12.19 15.64
CA GLU A 11 -4.40 -13.24 15.00
C GLU A 11 -4.97 -12.77 13.65
N LEU A 12 -5.44 -11.53 13.58
CA LEU A 12 -6.01 -10.98 12.35
C LEU A 12 -5.01 -10.92 11.20
N TYR A 13 -3.74 -10.65 11.50
CA TYR A 13 -2.64 -10.56 10.54
C TYR A 13 -2.04 -11.93 10.17
N THR A 14 -2.58 -13.02 10.73
CA THR A 14 -2.09 -14.37 10.44
C THR A 14 -2.74 -14.91 9.16
N LYS A 15 -1.93 -15.52 8.30
CA LYS A 15 -2.34 -16.21 7.08
C LYS A 15 -3.33 -17.35 7.38
N ASP A 16 -4.32 -17.53 6.52
CA ASP A 16 -5.17 -18.71 6.53
C ASP A 16 -4.42 -19.88 5.83
N PRO A 17 -4.06 -20.95 6.56
CA PRO A 17 -3.27 -22.04 6.01
C PRO A 17 -4.04 -22.93 5.03
N THR A 18 -5.35 -22.75 4.88
CA THR A 18 -6.20 -23.58 4.02
C THR A 18 -6.34 -23.05 2.60
N LEU A 19 -5.82 -21.85 2.32
CA LEU A 19 -5.91 -21.21 1.02
C LEU A 19 -4.77 -21.64 0.10
N GLU A 20 -5.13 -22.17 -1.08
CA GLU A 20 -4.20 -22.53 -2.15
C GLU A 20 -4.16 -21.43 -3.22
N PRO A 21 -3.09 -20.62 -3.30
CA PRO A 21 -3.04 -19.47 -4.20
C PRO A 21 -2.74 -19.81 -5.67
N SER A 22 -2.20 -21.01 -5.93
CA SER A 22 -1.67 -21.44 -7.23
C SER A 22 -2.62 -21.19 -8.41
N PRO A 23 -3.93 -21.51 -8.34
CA PRO A 23 -4.83 -21.30 -9.46
C PRO A 23 -4.96 -19.84 -9.88
N VAL A 24 -4.83 -18.90 -8.94
CA VAL A 24 -4.88 -17.46 -9.25
C VAL A 24 -3.54 -16.98 -9.79
N LEU A 25 -2.43 -17.42 -9.19
CA LEU A 25 -1.07 -17.06 -9.62
C LEU A 25 -0.79 -17.51 -11.06
N GLU A 26 -1.35 -18.63 -11.49
CA GLU A 26 -1.21 -19.14 -12.86
C GLU A 26 -1.92 -18.28 -13.91
N THR A 27 -2.90 -17.47 -13.50
CA THR A 27 -3.58 -16.52 -14.41
C THR A 27 -2.79 -15.22 -14.62
N LEU A 28 -1.76 -14.97 -13.80
CA LEU A 28 -0.96 -13.77 -13.91
C LEU A 28 0.02 -13.88 -15.07
N ILE A 29 -0.03 -12.88 -15.95
CA ILE A 29 0.85 -12.78 -17.12
C ILE A 29 1.99 -11.82 -16.77
N PRO A 30 3.25 -12.15 -17.08
CA PRO A 30 4.37 -11.23 -16.90
C PRO A 30 4.13 -9.91 -17.65
N GLN A 31 4.28 -8.79 -16.94
CA GLN A 31 4.13 -7.43 -17.48
C GLN A 31 5.39 -6.58 -17.27
N VAL A 32 6.23 -6.93 -16.28
CA VAL A 32 7.45 -6.20 -15.95
C VAL A 32 8.59 -6.71 -16.83
N THR A 33 9.13 -5.83 -17.66
CA THR A 33 10.26 -6.15 -18.55
C THR A 33 11.60 -6.04 -17.82
N MET A 34 12.67 -6.54 -18.46
CA MET A 34 14.03 -6.39 -17.95
C MET A 34 14.42 -4.91 -17.82
N GLU A 35 14.08 -4.09 -18.81
CA GLU A 35 14.34 -2.64 -18.78
C GLU A 35 13.59 -1.95 -17.63
N THR A 36 12.37 -2.42 -17.34
CA THR A 36 11.59 -1.92 -16.19
C THR A 36 12.30 -2.30 -14.88
N ASN A 37 12.76 -3.54 -14.74
CA ASN A 37 13.53 -3.96 -13.58
C ASN A 37 14.83 -3.15 -13.42
N ASP A 38 15.56 -2.87 -14.50
CA ASP A 38 16.78 -2.07 -14.46
C ASP A 38 16.52 -0.66 -13.87
N ILE A 39 15.39 -0.05 -14.21
CA ILE A 39 14.95 1.24 -13.65
C ILE A 39 14.57 1.09 -12.17
N LEU A 40 13.78 0.07 -11.84
CA LEU A 40 13.29 -0.14 -10.47
C LEU A 40 14.43 -0.47 -9.49
N LEU A 41 15.45 -1.19 -9.94
CA LEU A 41 16.60 -1.64 -9.14
C LEU A 41 17.77 -0.64 -9.13
N ALA A 42 17.73 0.42 -9.92
CA ALA A 42 18.81 1.42 -9.96
C ALA A 42 19.11 1.99 -8.55
N PRO A 43 20.33 2.40 -8.21
CA PRO A 43 20.58 3.04 -6.92
C PRO A 43 19.74 4.32 -6.73
N PHE A 44 19.22 4.57 -5.52
CA PHE A 44 18.46 5.80 -5.23
C PHE A 44 19.40 7.02 -5.15
N SER A 45 19.07 8.04 -5.93
CA SER A 45 19.77 9.33 -5.91
C SER A 45 19.39 10.18 -4.69
N ASP A 46 20.27 11.11 -4.31
CA ASP A 46 20.00 12.07 -3.23
C ASP A 46 18.73 12.87 -3.52
N GLN A 47 18.52 13.20 -4.80
CA GLN A 47 17.37 13.95 -5.26
C GLN A 47 16.07 13.15 -5.09
N GLU A 48 16.03 11.87 -5.47
CA GLU A 48 14.85 11.03 -5.24
C GLU A 48 14.47 10.95 -3.76
N ILE A 49 15.46 10.82 -2.88
CA ILE A 49 15.25 10.74 -1.42
C ILE A 49 14.75 12.09 -0.87
N ALA A 50 15.35 13.20 -1.33
CA ALA A 50 14.91 14.55 -0.96
C ALA A 50 13.47 14.78 -1.42
N ASP A 51 13.16 14.48 -2.68
CA ASP A 51 11.82 14.64 -3.26
C ASP A 51 10.79 13.80 -2.49
N ALA A 52 11.15 12.55 -2.13
CA ALA A 52 10.29 11.71 -1.30
C ALA A 52 9.94 12.38 0.03
N LEU A 53 10.91 13.00 0.73
CA LEU A 53 10.65 13.75 1.97
C LEU A 53 9.76 14.97 1.76
N PHE A 54 10.00 15.76 0.71
CA PHE A 54 9.25 16.98 0.44
C PHE A 54 7.84 16.73 -0.13
N GLN A 55 7.60 15.55 -0.71
CA GLN A 55 6.27 15.10 -1.13
C GLN A 55 5.40 14.61 0.03
N ILE A 56 5.98 14.34 1.21
CA ILE A 56 5.20 13.99 2.40
C ILE A 56 4.55 15.25 2.96
N GLY A 57 3.24 15.17 3.22
CA GLY A 57 2.49 16.28 3.82
C GLY A 57 3.13 16.76 5.12
N PRO A 58 3.39 18.07 5.30
CA PRO A 58 4.21 18.59 6.40
C PRO A 58 3.64 18.29 7.79
N LEU A 59 2.31 18.25 7.91
CA LEU A 59 1.59 18.12 9.18
C LEU A 59 0.88 16.76 9.33
N ILE A 60 1.30 15.75 8.56
CA ILE A 60 0.84 14.38 8.78
C ILE A 60 1.29 13.92 10.17
N ALA A 61 0.43 13.19 10.87
CA ALA A 61 0.69 12.69 12.22
C ALA A 61 2.04 11.93 12.27
N PRO A 62 2.90 12.24 13.26
CA PRO A 62 4.18 11.57 13.43
C PRO A 62 4.00 10.14 13.95
N GLY A 63 5.06 9.35 13.88
CA GLY A 63 5.12 8.06 14.56
C GLY A 63 5.49 8.22 16.04
N PRO A 64 5.95 7.13 16.68
CA PRO A 64 6.40 7.16 18.07
C PRO A 64 7.50 8.18 18.39
N ASP A 65 8.30 8.58 17.38
CA ASP A 65 9.36 9.58 17.55
C ASP A 65 8.84 11.01 17.82
N GLY A 66 7.56 11.27 17.55
CA GLY A 66 6.92 12.56 17.74
C GLY A 66 7.32 13.64 16.72
N PHE A 67 8.17 13.35 15.73
CA PHE A 67 8.66 14.34 14.77
C PHE A 67 7.82 14.35 13.48
N PRO A 68 7.10 15.45 13.19
CA PRO A 68 6.34 15.55 11.94
C PRO A 68 7.26 15.80 10.75
N ALA A 69 6.79 15.54 9.52
CA ALA A 69 7.58 15.78 8.31
C ALA A 69 8.10 17.22 8.19
N ARG A 70 7.32 18.21 8.68
CA ARG A 70 7.72 19.61 8.73
C ARG A 70 9.03 19.85 9.50
N PHE A 71 9.32 19.06 10.53
CA PHE A 71 10.56 19.17 11.28
C PHE A 71 11.76 18.89 10.36
N TYR A 72 11.74 17.74 9.69
CA TYR A 72 12.77 17.30 8.75
C TYR A 72 12.89 18.24 7.56
N GLN A 73 11.78 18.69 6.97
CA GLN A 73 11.76 19.64 5.85
C GLN A 73 12.38 21.00 6.23
N ARG A 74 12.09 21.53 7.42
CA ARG A 74 12.67 22.80 7.90
C ARG A 74 14.14 22.68 8.31
N LYS A 75 14.55 21.51 8.80
CA LYS A 75 15.92 21.23 9.26
C LYS A 75 16.73 20.46 8.21
N TRP A 76 16.26 20.42 6.96
CA TRP A 76 16.89 19.67 5.88
C TRP A 76 18.37 19.98 5.72
N GLY A 77 18.75 21.27 5.76
CA GLY A 77 20.14 21.68 5.64
C GLY A 77 21.08 21.07 6.69
N CYS A 78 20.57 20.69 7.87
CA CYS A 78 21.36 20.07 8.93
C CYS A 78 21.25 18.53 8.93
N LEU A 79 20.11 17.98 8.51
CA LEU A 79 19.80 16.55 8.63
C LEU A 79 19.95 15.75 7.33
N LYS A 80 20.15 16.41 6.18
CA LYS A 80 20.13 15.75 4.87
C LYS A 80 21.09 14.57 4.76
N GLU A 81 22.31 14.71 5.25
CA GLU A 81 23.34 13.67 5.13
C GLU A 81 22.96 12.42 5.92
N ASP A 82 22.46 12.61 7.15
CA ASP A 82 22.02 11.51 8.01
C ASP A 82 20.79 10.79 7.43
N ILE A 83 19.81 11.55 6.92
CA ILE A 83 18.59 11.00 6.32
C ILE A 83 18.93 10.21 5.05
N ILE A 84 19.72 10.80 4.15
CA ILE A 84 20.14 10.15 2.90
C ILE A 84 20.94 8.89 3.20
N SER A 85 21.90 8.97 4.13
CA SER A 85 22.70 7.81 4.52
C SER A 85 21.85 6.69 5.11
N ALA A 86 20.88 7.02 5.98
CA ALA A 86 19.98 6.04 6.57
C ALA A 86 19.10 5.35 5.52
N VAL A 87 18.52 6.12 4.59
CA VAL A 87 17.66 5.60 3.52
C VAL A 87 18.45 4.73 2.54
N ARG A 88 19.65 5.17 2.13
CA ARG A 88 20.53 4.35 1.27
C ARG A 88 20.93 3.05 1.92
N ARG A 89 21.40 3.12 3.17
CA ARG A 89 21.80 1.92 3.91
C ARG A 89 20.65 0.92 4.00
N PHE A 90 19.41 1.38 4.17
CA PHE A 90 18.25 0.50 4.14
C PHE A 90 18.11 -0.21 2.79
N PHE A 91 18.20 0.51 1.66
CA PHE A 91 18.10 -0.12 0.34
C PHE A 91 19.28 -1.03 -0.01
N ASP A 92 20.49 -0.72 0.47
CA ASP A 92 21.69 -1.52 0.22
C ASP A 92 21.73 -2.81 1.06
N THR A 93 21.17 -2.77 2.29
CA THR A 93 21.36 -3.86 3.28
C THR A 93 20.07 -4.53 3.74
N GLY A 94 18.90 -3.96 3.43
CA GLY A 94 17.61 -4.35 4.00
C GLY A 94 17.44 -4.03 5.49
N HIS A 95 18.45 -3.43 6.14
CA HIS A 95 18.41 -3.16 7.57
C HIS A 95 17.99 -1.73 7.88
N MET A 96 16.84 -1.60 8.54
CA MET A 96 16.34 -0.35 9.06
C MET A 96 17.01 0.00 10.41
N PRO A 97 17.37 1.26 10.68
CA PRO A 97 17.87 1.65 12.00
C PRO A 97 16.85 1.33 13.12
N PRO A 98 17.32 0.95 14.32
CA PRO A 98 16.44 0.69 15.46
C PRO A 98 15.51 1.87 15.74
N GLY A 99 14.24 1.60 16.06
CA GLY A 99 13.24 2.62 16.35
C GLY A 99 12.57 3.23 15.11
N VAL A 100 13.19 3.21 13.93
CA VAL A 100 12.60 3.83 12.73
C VAL A 100 11.34 3.10 12.25
N ASN A 101 11.31 1.77 12.38
CA ASN A 101 10.14 0.95 12.03
C ASN A 101 9.10 0.86 13.17
N ASP A 102 9.36 1.50 14.32
CA ASP A 102 8.38 1.52 15.41
C ASP A 102 7.13 2.26 14.95
N THR A 103 5.97 1.67 15.25
CA THR A 103 4.68 2.14 14.76
C THR A 103 3.69 2.18 15.91
N SER A 104 2.99 3.31 16.07
CA SER A 104 1.88 3.41 17.00
C SER A 104 0.57 3.08 16.29
N ILE A 105 -0.22 2.15 16.82
CA ILE A 105 -1.56 1.86 16.30
C ILE A 105 -2.57 2.72 17.06
N VAL A 106 -3.26 3.59 16.34
CA VAL A 106 -4.37 4.40 16.86
C VAL A 106 -5.69 3.85 16.34
N LEU A 107 -6.67 3.69 17.24
CA LEU A 107 -7.99 3.17 16.88
C LEU A 107 -8.97 4.32 16.62
N ILE A 108 -9.43 4.45 15.37
CA ILE A 108 -10.45 5.45 14.99
C ILE A 108 -11.84 4.79 14.96
N PRO A 109 -12.83 5.28 15.72
CA PRO A 109 -14.20 4.78 15.67
C PRO A 109 -14.81 4.87 14.26
N LYS A 110 -15.45 3.79 13.80
CA LYS A 110 -16.31 3.77 12.59
C LYS A 110 -17.73 4.25 12.89
N VAL A 111 -18.16 4.12 14.15
CA VAL A 111 -19.51 4.43 14.64
C VAL A 111 -19.43 5.30 15.89
N GLN A 112 -20.53 5.94 16.26
CA GLN A 112 -20.57 6.92 17.36
C GLN A 112 -20.25 6.31 18.74
N HIS A 113 -20.69 5.07 19.00
CA HIS A 113 -20.52 4.39 20.28
C HIS A 113 -19.98 2.98 20.05
N PRO A 114 -18.69 2.83 19.71
CA PRO A 114 -18.12 1.52 19.44
C PRO A 114 -18.05 0.68 20.73
N VAL A 115 -18.59 -0.52 20.67
CA VAL A 115 -18.60 -1.51 21.75
C VAL A 115 -17.67 -2.69 21.48
N SER A 116 -17.17 -2.83 20.24
CA SER A 116 -16.26 -3.89 19.82
C SER A 116 -15.05 -3.38 19.03
N LEU A 117 -13.92 -4.11 19.05
CA LEU A 117 -12.73 -3.76 18.28
C LEU A 117 -12.95 -3.75 16.75
N GLN A 118 -13.95 -4.47 16.27
CA GLN A 118 -14.31 -4.53 14.84
C GLN A 118 -14.87 -3.20 14.32
N GLU A 119 -15.44 -2.40 15.23
CA GLU A 119 -16.00 -1.08 14.96
C GLU A 119 -14.95 0.02 14.96
N PHE A 120 -13.67 -0.32 15.18
CA PHE A 120 -12.56 0.60 15.01
C PHE A 120 -11.82 0.32 13.69
N ARG A 121 -11.25 1.38 13.12
CA ARG A 121 -10.20 1.29 12.09
C ARG A 121 -8.85 1.48 12.78
N PRO A 122 -7.96 0.48 12.74
CA PRO A 122 -6.59 0.71 13.14
C PRO A 122 -5.92 1.63 12.12
N ILE A 123 -5.17 2.62 12.62
CA ILE A 123 -4.29 3.46 11.81
C ILE A 123 -2.88 3.34 12.38
N SER A 124 -1.97 2.89 11.54
CA SER A 124 -0.54 2.79 11.82
C SER A 124 0.13 4.14 11.61
N LEU A 125 0.64 4.73 12.69
CA LEU A 125 1.44 5.94 12.66
C LEU A 125 2.93 5.57 12.65
N CYS A 126 3.52 5.62 11.45
CA CYS A 126 4.94 5.32 11.25
C CYS A 126 5.81 6.59 11.33
N ASN A 127 7.07 6.43 11.72
CA ASN A 127 8.05 7.51 11.72
C ASN A 127 8.30 8.05 10.31
N VAL A 128 8.71 9.32 10.20
CA VAL A 128 8.87 9.98 8.90
C VAL A 128 9.94 9.32 8.05
N ILE A 129 11.05 8.87 8.65
CA ILE A 129 12.12 8.20 7.90
C ILE A 129 11.62 6.91 7.23
N TYR A 130 10.81 6.11 7.92
CA TYR A 130 10.13 4.95 7.32
C TYR A 130 9.22 5.37 6.15
N LYS A 131 8.47 6.46 6.32
CA LYS A 131 7.62 7.01 5.25
C LYS A 131 8.45 7.47 4.04
N VAL A 132 9.65 8.01 4.23
CA VAL A 132 10.56 8.39 3.13
C VAL A 132 10.98 7.16 2.32
N VAL A 133 11.40 6.08 3.00
CA VAL A 133 11.74 4.81 2.35
C VAL A 133 10.57 4.28 1.52
N SER A 134 9.39 4.14 2.14
CA SER A 134 8.19 3.68 1.45
C SER A 134 7.81 4.59 0.27
N LYS A 135 7.97 5.91 0.43
CA LYS A 135 7.67 6.89 -0.62
C LYS A 135 8.63 6.77 -1.81
N CYS A 136 9.92 6.49 -1.57
CA CYS A 136 10.89 6.21 -2.63
C CYS A 136 10.45 4.99 -3.47
N MET A 137 10.07 3.89 -2.81
CA MET A 137 9.55 2.69 -3.51
C MET A 137 8.30 2.99 -4.32
N VAL A 138 7.32 3.69 -3.71
CA VAL A 138 6.07 4.08 -4.39
C VAL A 138 6.34 4.93 -5.63
N ASN A 139 7.28 5.88 -5.54
CA ASN A 139 7.60 6.76 -6.66
C ASN A 139 8.16 5.99 -7.86
N ARG A 140 8.96 4.94 -7.61
CA ARG A 140 9.46 4.06 -8.68
C ARG A 140 8.40 3.12 -9.21
N LEU A 141 7.67 2.42 -8.35
CA LEU A 141 6.62 1.49 -8.79
C LEU A 141 5.56 2.20 -9.64
N ARG A 142 5.25 3.47 -9.34
CA ARG A 142 4.32 4.28 -10.14
C ARG A 142 4.68 4.41 -11.61
N THR A 143 5.94 4.28 -11.99
CA THR A 143 6.34 4.44 -13.40
C THR A 143 5.90 3.27 -14.27
N CYS A 144 5.62 2.09 -13.68
CA CYS A 144 5.19 0.88 -14.40
C CYS A 144 3.80 0.38 -13.97
N LEU A 145 3.17 0.97 -12.95
CA LEU A 145 1.86 0.53 -12.44
C LEU A 145 0.75 0.58 -13.51
N SER A 146 0.81 1.51 -14.47
CA SER A 146 -0.20 1.61 -15.54
C SER A 146 -0.26 0.38 -16.42
N ASP A 147 0.87 -0.30 -16.59
CA ASP A 147 1.03 -1.40 -17.54
C ASP A 147 0.65 -2.73 -16.88
N ILE A 148 0.76 -2.80 -15.55
CA ILE A 148 0.41 -3.97 -14.74
C ILE A 148 -1.08 -3.94 -14.36
N ILE A 149 -1.61 -2.75 -14.07
CA ILE A 149 -2.96 -2.59 -13.51
C ILE A 149 -3.99 -2.28 -14.60
N SER A 150 -5.00 -3.15 -14.68
CA SER A 150 -6.16 -3.00 -15.57
C SER A 150 -6.74 -1.58 -15.58
N GLU A 151 -7.16 -1.11 -16.76
CA GLU A 151 -7.81 0.20 -16.94
C GLU A 151 -9.07 0.36 -16.07
N ASN A 152 -9.73 -0.75 -15.71
CA ASN A 152 -10.93 -0.77 -14.88
C ASN A 152 -10.65 -0.54 -13.38
N GLN A 153 -9.39 -0.47 -12.95
CA GLN A 153 -9.03 -0.12 -11.57
C GLN A 153 -8.76 1.38 -11.45
N SER A 154 -9.75 2.14 -10.96
CA SER A 154 -9.64 3.60 -10.90
C SER A 154 -9.06 4.18 -9.61
N VAL A 155 -8.98 3.42 -8.51
CA VAL A 155 -8.55 3.96 -7.21
C VAL A 155 -7.05 3.79 -7.02
N PHE A 156 -6.40 4.79 -6.40
CA PHE A 156 -4.96 4.83 -6.08
C PHE A 156 -3.99 4.92 -7.27
N ILE A 157 -4.50 5.05 -8.50
CA ILE A 157 -3.69 5.29 -9.70
C ILE A 157 -3.77 6.78 -10.08
N PRO A 158 -2.62 7.49 -10.21
CA PRO A 158 -2.62 8.88 -10.66
C PRO A 158 -3.37 9.07 -11.98
N GLY A 159 -4.21 10.10 -12.06
CA GLY A 159 -4.97 10.42 -13.27
C GLY A 159 -6.28 9.62 -13.46
N ARG A 160 -6.59 8.64 -12.60
CA ARG A 160 -7.88 7.92 -12.61
C ARG A 160 -8.81 8.44 -11.51
N LEU A 161 -10.10 8.57 -11.79
CA LEU A 161 -11.09 9.12 -10.85
C LEU A 161 -12.05 8.05 -10.35
N ILE A 162 -12.44 8.12 -9.08
CA ILE A 162 -13.43 7.19 -8.51
C ILE A 162 -14.81 7.29 -9.19
N SER A 163 -15.12 8.43 -9.81
CA SER A 163 -16.33 8.63 -10.60
C SER A 163 -16.38 7.71 -11.83
N ASP A 164 -15.23 7.32 -12.38
CA ASP A 164 -15.16 6.49 -13.60
C ASP A 164 -15.78 5.11 -13.33
N ASN A 165 -15.50 4.53 -12.16
CA ASN A 165 -16.12 3.28 -11.70
C ASN A 165 -17.64 3.38 -11.55
N SER A 166 -18.15 4.55 -11.14
CA SER A 166 -19.60 4.78 -11.03
C SER A 166 -20.27 4.80 -12.40
N ILE A 167 -19.59 5.35 -13.42
CA ILE A 167 -20.08 5.35 -14.80
C ILE A 167 -20.07 3.93 -15.38
N ILE A 168 -18.99 3.16 -15.15
CA ILE A 168 -18.90 1.76 -15.59
C ILE A 168 -20.05 0.95 -14.96
N ALA A 169 -20.24 1.05 -13.65
CA ALA A 169 -21.32 0.37 -12.95
C ALA A 169 -22.71 0.75 -13.49
N PHE A 170 -22.95 2.04 -13.75
CA PHE A 170 -24.21 2.51 -14.32
C PHE A 170 -24.46 1.93 -15.71
N LYS A 171 -23.44 1.89 -16.59
CA LYS A 171 -23.53 1.27 -17.92
C LYS A 171 -23.84 -0.23 -17.83
N CYS A 172 -23.17 -0.96 -16.94
CA CYS A 172 -23.44 -2.37 -16.71
C CYS A 172 -24.91 -2.60 -16.27
N ILE A 173 -25.38 -1.85 -15.26
CA ILE A 173 -26.76 -1.98 -14.76
C ILE A 173 -27.77 -1.61 -15.85
N HIS A 174 -27.53 -0.53 -16.60
CA HIS A 174 -28.41 -0.10 -17.68
C HIS A 174 -28.51 -1.14 -18.80
N HIS A 175 -27.44 -1.87 -19.09
CA HIS A 175 -27.47 -2.96 -20.07
C HIS A 175 -28.20 -4.21 -19.55
N ILE A 176 -28.10 -4.49 -18.26
CA ILE A 176 -28.75 -5.65 -17.62
C ILE A 176 -30.25 -5.42 -17.43
N GLN A 177 -30.68 -4.21 -17.08
CA GLN A 177 -32.06 -3.87 -16.72
C GLN A 177 -33.12 -4.28 -17.79
N PRO A 178 -32.93 -4.00 -19.10
CA PRO A 178 -33.86 -4.43 -20.13
C PRO A 178 -33.93 -5.96 -20.31
N ASN A 179 -32.91 -6.69 -19.86
CA ASN A 179 -32.77 -8.14 -20.00
C ASN A 179 -33.10 -8.89 -18.70
N VAL A 180 -33.70 -8.22 -17.72
CA VAL A 180 -34.09 -8.82 -16.43
C VAL A 180 -35.12 -9.93 -16.68
N GLY A 181 -34.71 -11.17 -16.44
CA GLY A 181 -35.49 -12.38 -16.70
C GLY A 181 -34.86 -13.32 -17.73
N ASN A 182 -33.84 -12.86 -18.47
CA ASN A 182 -32.99 -13.72 -19.29
C ASN A 182 -31.75 -14.14 -18.47
N ALA A 183 -31.38 -15.43 -18.51
CA ALA A 183 -30.35 -16.00 -17.64
C ALA A 183 -28.91 -15.59 -18.03
N ASP A 184 -28.76 -14.82 -19.10
CA ASP A 184 -27.46 -14.51 -19.72
C ASP A 184 -26.63 -13.47 -18.94
N PHE A 185 -27.24 -12.71 -18.03
CA PHE A 185 -26.56 -11.62 -17.32
C PHE A 185 -26.69 -11.70 -15.80
N CYS A 186 -25.57 -11.54 -15.09
CA CYS A 186 -25.49 -11.48 -13.63
C CYS A 186 -24.51 -10.38 -13.20
N ALA A 187 -24.82 -9.68 -12.11
CA ALA A 187 -23.93 -8.68 -11.51
C ALA A 187 -23.46 -9.17 -10.14
N TYR A 188 -22.13 -9.26 -9.97
CA TYR A 188 -21.52 -9.62 -8.69
C TYR A 188 -21.00 -8.36 -7.97
N LYS A 189 -21.47 -8.17 -6.73
CA LYS A 189 -20.91 -7.17 -5.82
C LYS A 189 -20.10 -7.88 -4.74
N LEU A 190 -18.78 -7.83 -4.88
CA LEU A 190 -17.85 -8.40 -3.93
C LEU A 190 -17.27 -7.31 -3.04
N ASP A 191 -17.17 -7.58 -1.74
CA ASP A 191 -16.51 -6.70 -0.78
C ASP A 191 -15.51 -7.52 0.03
N LEU A 192 -14.28 -7.01 0.14
CA LEU A 192 -13.20 -7.69 0.84
C LEU A 192 -13.12 -7.16 2.27
N SER A 193 -13.36 -8.03 3.24
CA SER A 193 -13.19 -7.68 4.63
C SER A 193 -11.72 -7.42 4.94
N LYS A 194 -11.40 -6.22 5.45
CA LYS A 194 -10.09 -5.91 6.04
C LYS A 194 -8.90 -6.14 5.09
N ALA A 195 -9.00 -5.58 3.88
CA ALA A 195 -8.07 -5.81 2.78
C ALA A 195 -6.57 -5.62 3.12
N TYR A 196 -6.22 -4.63 3.96
CA TYR A 196 -4.82 -4.41 4.36
C TYR A 196 -4.38 -5.27 5.53
N ASP A 197 -5.32 -5.76 6.35
CA ASP A 197 -5.03 -6.57 7.53
C ASP A 197 -4.87 -8.05 7.17
N ARG A 198 -5.37 -8.50 6.01
CA ARG A 198 -5.40 -9.91 5.61
C ARG A 198 -4.55 -10.23 4.39
N VAL A 199 -3.54 -9.40 4.12
CA VAL A 199 -2.60 -9.65 3.02
C VAL A 199 -1.71 -10.84 3.36
N ASP A 200 -1.72 -11.86 2.51
CA ASP A 200 -0.75 -12.96 2.56
C ASP A 200 0.54 -12.51 1.86
N TRP A 201 1.63 -12.42 2.62
CA TRP A 201 2.93 -11.98 2.12
C TRP A 201 3.56 -12.97 1.13
N ASP A 202 3.36 -14.27 1.34
CA ASP A 202 3.88 -15.30 0.42
C ASP A 202 3.17 -15.19 -0.93
N TYR A 203 1.86 -14.94 -0.90
CA TYR A 203 1.08 -14.70 -2.11
C TYR A 203 1.55 -13.44 -2.84
N LEU A 204 1.76 -12.35 -2.11
CA LEU A 204 2.20 -11.08 -2.69
C LEU A 204 3.57 -11.23 -3.36
N GLU A 205 4.52 -11.88 -2.70
CA GLU A 205 5.84 -12.16 -3.27
C GLU A 205 5.72 -13.03 -4.53
N ALA A 206 4.98 -14.14 -4.46
CA ALA A 206 4.77 -15.01 -5.61
C ALA A 206 4.08 -14.28 -6.78
N ALA A 207 3.13 -13.39 -6.51
CA ALA A 207 2.46 -12.58 -7.54
C ALA A 207 3.42 -11.58 -8.19
N LEU A 208 4.26 -10.90 -7.42
CA LEU A 208 5.29 -9.99 -7.93
C LEU A 208 6.28 -10.75 -8.84
N LEU A 209 6.76 -11.92 -8.41
CA LEU A 209 7.63 -12.75 -9.23
C LEU A 209 6.94 -13.21 -10.53
N ARG A 210 5.65 -13.58 -10.48
CA ARG A 210 4.87 -13.95 -11.68
C ARG A 210 4.65 -12.77 -12.64
N TRP A 211 4.51 -11.56 -12.13
CA TRP A 211 4.45 -10.35 -12.97
C TRP A 211 5.80 -9.99 -13.60
N GLY A 212 6.90 -10.61 -13.16
CA GLY A 212 8.24 -10.41 -13.71
C GLY A 212 9.10 -9.42 -12.93
N PHE A 213 8.70 -9.05 -11.70
CA PHE A 213 9.59 -8.28 -10.82
C PHE A 213 10.81 -9.11 -10.45
N ALA A 214 11.96 -8.44 -10.35
CA ALA A 214 13.18 -9.07 -9.87
C ALA A 214 13.04 -9.52 -8.39
N PRO A 215 13.66 -10.65 -8.01
CA PRO A 215 13.72 -11.12 -6.64
C PRO A 215 14.61 -10.23 -5.75
#